data_AF-A0A2K8UI47-F1
#
_entry.id   AF-A0A2K8UI47-F1
#
_cell.length_a   1.000
_cell.length_b   1.000
_cell.length_c   1.000
_cell.angle_alpha   90.00
_cell.angle_beta   90.00
_cell.angle_gamma   90.00
#
_symmetry.space_group_name_H-M   'P 1'
#
loop_
_entity.id
_entity.type
_entity.pdbx_description
1 polymer ?
#
loop_
_entity_poly.entity_id
_entity_poly.type
_entity_poly.pdbx_seq_one_letter_code
_entity_poly.pdbx_strand_id
1 'polypeptide(L)'
;MQVLGALDQISPTGSRTPMAGVNLTITVDDAAVRTALGALIAKVGKPAAALRDIGEYLLLATDRRFRAQAAPDGTPWAPNSDVTLLRHLNRGGKGFKKNGSLSARGAKRLGSKRILRDSGLLQGSIRYQLEAGGAAVAIGTNRIYGAMQQFGGTRAQWPHLWGDIPARRFLGLAAADREEIRAILRRHLNRTP
;
A
#
# COMPACT_ATOMS: atom_id res chain seq x y z
N MET A 1 -15.82 5.89 10.59
CA MET A 1 -16.35 4.61 11.14
C MET A 1 -15.80 3.48 10.27
N GLN A 2 -15.07 2.54 10.89
CA GLN A 2 -14.39 1.34 10.35
C GLN A 2 -13.74 1.39 8.95
N VAL A 3 -12.41 1.24 8.93
CA VAL A 3 -11.68 0.72 7.76
C VAL A 3 -12.12 -0.73 7.59
N LEU A 4 -13.05 -1.00 6.66
CA LEU A 4 -13.35 -2.36 6.21
C LEU A 4 -12.13 -2.88 5.44
N GLY A 5 -11.16 -3.42 6.18
CA GLY A 5 -10.05 -4.14 5.59
C GLY A 5 -10.57 -5.49 5.08
N ALA A 6 -10.22 -5.85 3.84
CA ALA A 6 -10.52 -7.14 3.23
C ALA A 6 -10.00 -8.38 4.00
N LEU A 7 -9.38 -8.20 5.19
CA LEU A 7 -9.02 -9.30 6.08
C LEU A 7 -10.23 -10.00 6.68
N ASP A 8 -11.37 -9.33 6.82
CA ASP A 8 -12.60 -9.92 7.37
C ASP A 8 -13.29 -10.91 6.42
N GLN A 9 -12.83 -10.97 5.16
CA GLN A 9 -13.37 -11.86 4.11
C GLN A 9 -12.46 -13.06 3.83
N ILE A 10 -11.40 -13.26 4.62
CA ILE A 10 -10.48 -14.39 4.44
C ILE A 10 -10.62 -15.33 5.65
N SER A 11 -11.62 -16.20 5.59
CA SER A 11 -11.83 -17.25 6.60
C SER A 11 -10.66 -18.25 6.63
N PRO A 12 -10.30 -18.77 7.82
CA PRO A 12 -9.20 -19.73 8.00
C PRO A 12 -9.51 -21.17 7.52
N THR A 13 -10.76 -21.46 7.16
CA THR A 13 -11.22 -22.79 6.76
C THR A 13 -11.41 -22.86 5.25
N GLY A 14 -10.61 -23.70 4.59
CA GLY A 14 -10.52 -23.82 3.14
C GLY A 14 -11.77 -24.35 2.45
N SER A 15 -12.75 -23.49 2.20
CA SER A 15 -13.72 -23.68 1.12
C SER A 15 -13.40 -22.72 -0.03
N ARG A 16 -13.00 -23.29 -1.18
CA ARG A 16 -12.81 -22.61 -2.46
C ARG A 16 -14.06 -21.81 -2.84
N THR A 17 -14.04 -20.49 -2.63
CA THR A 17 -14.88 -19.56 -3.39
C THR A 17 -14.15 -19.19 -4.70
N PRO A 18 -14.83 -19.14 -5.85
CA PRO A 18 -14.20 -18.88 -7.13
C PRO A 18 -13.64 -17.46 -7.18
N MET A 19 -12.32 -17.33 -7.42
CA MET A 19 -11.59 -16.27 -8.14
C MET A 19 -12.29 -14.92 -8.37
N ALA A 20 -12.88 -14.29 -7.35
CA ALA A 20 -13.12 -12.86 -7.32
C ALA A 20 -11.84 -12.21 -6.78
N GLY A 21 -11.19 -11.38 -7.59
CA GLY A 21 -9.93 -10.74 -7.21
C GLY A 21 -10.04 -10.06 -5.84
N VAL A 22 -9.13 -10.38 -4.92
CA VAL A 22 -9.10 -9.77 -3.58
C VAL A 22 -8.66 -8.33 -3.71
N ASN A 23 -9.62 -7.41 -3.68
CA ASN A 23 -9.37 -5.97 -3.74
C ASN A 23 -9.17 -5.42 -2.31
N LEU A 24 -7.95 -4.98 -2.01
CA LEU A 24 -7.68 -4.18 -0.82
C LEU A 24 -8.06 -2.74 -1.14
N THR A 25 -9.13 -2.22 -0.53
CA THR A 25 -9.51 -0.80 -0.59
C THR A 25 -9.32 -0.16 0.78
N ILE A 26 -8.68 1.01 0.84
CA ILE A 26 -8.58 1.80 2.07
C ILE A 26 -9.40 3.09 1.91
N THR A 27 -10.43 3.23 2.74
CA THR A 27 -11.17 4.48 2.90
C THR A 27 -10.48 5.33 3.94
N VAL A 28 -10.15 6.58 3.59
CA VAL A 28 -9.58 7.51 4.55
C VAL A 28 -10.63 8.53 4.96
N ASP A 29 -10.90 8.53 6.26
CA ASP A 29 -11.91 9.37 6.89
C ASP A 29 -11.23 10.51 7.67
N ASP A 30 -11.23 11.72 7.10
CA ASP A 30 -10.67 12.91 7.72
C ASP A 30 -11.71 14.02 7.77
N ALA A 31 -12.00 14.53 8.97
CA ALA A 31 -13.04 15.54 9.18
C ALA A 31 -12.81 16.82 8.36
N ALA A 32 -11.57 17.26 8.28
CA ALA A 32 -11.21 18.51 7.64
C ALA A 32 -11.19 18.39 6.10
N VAL A 33 -10.78 17.23 5.58
CA VAL A 33 -10.94 16.88 4.16
C VAL A 33 -12.42 16.76 3.79
N ARG A 34 -13.24 16.11 4.63
CA ARG A 34 -14.70 16.02 4.41
C ARG A 34 -15.35 17.40 4.35
N THR A 35 -14.99 18.31 5.27
CA THR A 35 -15.48 19.68 5.24
C THR A 35 -15.11 20.40 3.95
N ALA A 36 -13.84 20.31 3.52
CA ALA A 36 -13.38 20.94 2.29
C ALA A 36 -14.05 20.34 1.03
N LEU A 37 -14.25 19.02 1.00
CA LEU A 37 -14.95 18.34 -0.09
C LEU A 37 -16.43 18.71 -0.10
N GLY A 38 -17.09 18.80 1.07
CA GLY A 38 -18.46 19.25 1.20
C GLY A 38 -18.66 20.68 0.68
N ALA A 39 -17.74 21.59 1.00
CA ALA A 39 -17.75 22.95 0.47
C ALA A 39 -17.60 22.98 -1.07
N LEU A 40 -16.73 22.13 -1.63
CA LEU A 40 -16.57 22.00 -3.08
C LEU A 40 -17.82 21.45 -3.75
N ILE A 41 -18.44 20.41 -3.18
CA ILE A 41 -19.69 19.82 -3.69
C ILE A 41 -20.81 20.86 -3.65
N ALA A 42 -20.96 21.61 -2.55
CA ALA A 42 -22.00 22.62 -2.41
C ALA A 42 -21.87 23.75 -3.44
N LYS A 43 -20.64 24.15 -3.80
CA LYS A 43 -20.40 25.24 -4.76
C LYS A 43 -20.43 24.78 -6.22
N VAL A 44 -19.87 23.60 -6.53
CA VAL A 44 -19.54 23.18 -7.91
C VAL A 44 -20.33 21.95 -8.36
N GLY A 45 -20.96 21.21 -7.44
CA GLY A 45 -21.80 20.03 -7.71
C GLY A 45 -21.04 18.76 -8.10
N LYS A 46 -19.97 18.84 -8.89
CA LYS A 46 -19.21 17.68 -9.39
C LYS A 46 -17.72 17.74 -9.01
N PRO A 47 -17.28 17.08 -7.92
CA PRO A 47 -15.88 17.13 -7.47
C PRO A 47 -14.96 16.14 -8.21
N ALA A 48 -15.44 15.47 -9.26
CA ALA A 48 -14.72 14.38 -9.94
C ALA A 48 -13.31 14.78 -10.43
N ALA A 49 -13.12 16.03 -10.86
CA ALA A 49 -11.80 16.53 -11.25
C ALA A 49 -10.84 16.60 -10.05
N ALA A 50 -11.28 17.18 -8.93
CA ALA A 50 -10.48 17.25 -7.70
C ALA A 50 -10.17 15.86 -7.13
N LEU A 51 -11.13 14.93 -7.18
CA LEU A 51 -10.93 13.55 -6.71
C LEU A 51 -9.94 12.78 -7.59
N ARG A 52 -9.89 13.05 -8.90
CA ARG A 52 -8.88 12.47 -9.80
C ARG A 52 -7.49 12.95 -9.43
N ASP A 53 -7.31 14.26 -9.26
CA ASP A 53 -6.03 14.84 -8.82
C ASP A 53 -5.59 14.27 -7.46
N ILE A 54 -6.53 14.08 -6.53
CA ILE A 54 -6.25 13.41 -5.25
C ILE A 54 -5.80 11.96 -5.47
N GLY A 55 -6.49 11.19 -6.30
CA GLY A 55 -6.11 9.80 -6.60
C GLY A 55 -4.71 9.69 -7.19
N GLU A 56 -4.36 10.58 -8.14
CA GLU A 56 -3.03 10.66 -8.73
C GLU A 56 -1.96 11.03 -7.69
N TYR A 57 -2.26 12.02 -6.84
CA TYR A 57 -1.39 12.38 -5.73
C TYR A 57 -1.13 11.19 -4.79
N LEU A 58 -2.18 10.44 -4.43
CA LEU A 58 -2.06 9.30 -3.52
C LEU A 58 -1.22 8.15 -4.10
N LEU A 59 -1.28 7.93 -5.42
CA LEU A 59 -0.37 6.99 -6.10
C LEU A 59 1.08 7.44 -5.97
N LEU A 60 1.36 8.73 -6.21
CA LEU A 60 2.71 9.27 -6.10
C LEU A 60 3.22 9.23 -4.65
N ALA A 61 2.38 9.60 -3.67
CA ALA A 61 2.71 9.51 -2.25
C ALA A 61 3.04 8.07 -1.85
N THR A 62 2.29 7.10 -2.36
CA THR A 62 2.55 5.68 -2.14
C THR A 62 3.85 5.22 -2.82
N ASP A 63 4.14 5.62 -4.06
CA ASP A 63 5.45 5.33 -4.70
C ASP A 63 6.62 5.87 -3.87
N ARG A 64 6.51 7.11 -3.36
CA ARG A 64 7.52 7.71 -2.48
C ARG A 64 7.79 6.84 -1.24
N ARG A 65 6.75 6.31 -0.60
CA ARG A 65 6.88 5.37 0.54
C ARG A 65 7.64 4.10 0.18
N PHE A 66 7.35 3.50 -0.97
CA PHE A 66 8.07 2.33 -1.46
C PHE A 66 9.54 2.63 -1.77
N ARG A 67 9.89 3.86 -2.18
CA ARG A 67 11.28 4.27 -2.37
C ARG A 67 11.98 4.52 -1.04
N ALA A 68 11.29 5.20 -0.12
CA ALA A 68 11.80 5.50 1.22
C ALA A 68 11.84 4.28 2.15
N GLN A 69 11.10 3.21 1.82
CA GLN A 69 10.88 2.04 2.68
C GLN A 69 10.28 2.44 4.04
N ALA A 70 9.30 3.33 4.02
CA ALA A 70 8.69 3.91 5.22
C ALA A 70 7.18 3.98 5.11
N ALA A 71 6.52 3.89 6.27
CA ALA A 71 5.09 4.04 6.42
C ALA A 71 4.63 5.51 6.27
N PRO A 72 3.31 5.79 6.16
CA PRO A 72 2.80 7.15 6.01
C PRO A 72 3.19 8.11 7.15
N ASP A 73 3.43 7.58 8.35
CA ASP A 73 3.89 8.34 9.52
C ASP A 73 5.41 8.59 9.51
N GLY A 74 6.13 8.07 8.51
CA GLY A 74 7.59 8.16 8.39
C GLY A 74 8.34 7.01 9.07
N THR A 75 7.65 6.12 9.78
CA THR A 75 8.29 4.98 10.44
C THR A 75 8.90 4.04 9.39
N PRO A 76 10.20 3.71 9.44
CA PRO A 76 10.80 2.74 8.52
C PRO A 76 10.11 1.38 8.61
N TRP A 77 9.90 0.73 7.48
CA TRP A 77 9.34 -0.62 7.47
C TRP A 77 10.28 -1.61 8.14
N ALA A 78 9.70 -2.55 8.87
CA ALA A 78 10.45 -3.65 9.46
C ALA A 78 11.26 -4.39 8.38
N PRO A 79 12.53 -4.76 8.68
CA PRO A 79 13.39 -5.44 7.73
C PRO A 79 12.78 -6.79 7.30
N ASN A 80 13.34 -7.35 6.23
CA ASN A 80 12.97 -8.72 5.85
C ASN A 80 13.61 -9.71 6.84
N SER A 81 12.92 -10.79 7.14
CA SER A 81 13.48 -11.88 7.96
C SER A 81 14.67 -12.54 7.27
N ASP A 82 15.56 -13.15 8.07
CA ASP A 82 16.72 -13.89 7.57
C ASP A 82 16.33 -14.98 6.56
N VAL A 83 15.22 -15.69 6.81
CA VAL A 83 14.66 -16.69 5.88
C VAL A 83 14.38 -16.08 4.51
N THR A 84 13.79 -14.87 4.47
CA THR A 84 13.50 -14.16 3.22
C THR A 84 14.79 -13.71 2.53
N LEU A 85 15.77 -13.23 3.29
CA LEU A 85 17.08 -12.81 2.78
C LEU A 85 17.87 -13.99 2.20
N LEU A 86 17.91 -15.12 2.90
CA LEU A 86 18.56 -16.35 2.47
C LEU A 86 17.91 -16.91 1.20
N ARG A 87 16.57 -16.98 1.15
CA ARG A 87 15.85 -17.41 -0.05
C ARG A 87 16.13 -16.50 -1.25
N HIS A 88 16.23 -15.19 -1.01
CA HIS A 88 16.60 -14.23 -2.04
C HIS A 88 18.06 -14.42 -2.52
N LEU A 89 19.00 -14.65 -1.61
CA LEU A 89 20.41 -14.93 -1.94
C LEU A 89 20.59 -16.21 -2.78
N ASN A 90 19.80 -17.23 -2.48
CA ASN A 90 19.81 -18.51 -3.19
C ASN A 90 19.14 -18.44 -4.57
N ARG A 91 18.36 -17.40 -4.85
CA ARG A 91 17.72 -17.20 -6.14
C ARG A 91 18.78 -16.97 -7.23
N GLY A 92 18.78 -17.83 -8.25
CA GLY A 92 19.74 -17.77 -9.36
C GLY A 92 21.16 -18.27 -9.02
N GLY A 93 21.35 -18.94 -7.88
CA GLY A 93 22.61 -19.59 -7.50
C GLY A 93 23.79 -18.64 -7.23
N LYS A 94 24.92 -19.18 -6.76
CA LYS A 94 26.19 -18.44 -6.51
C LYS A 94 26.10 -17.33 -5.45
N GLY A 95 25.07 -17.34 -4.59
CA GLY A 95 25.00 -16.42 -3.44
C GLY A 95 26.11 -16.68 -2.42
N PHE A 96 26.53 -17.95 -2.31
CA PHE A 96 27.59 -18.41 -1.41
C PHE A 96 28.73 -19.05 -2.19
N LYS A 97 29.93 -19.03 -1.61
CA LYS A 97 31.11 -19.77 -2.07
C LYS A 97 30.99 -21.24 -1.64
N LYS A 98 31.85 -22.11 -2.18
CA LYS A 98 31.91 -23.54 -1.80
C LYS A 98 32.12 -23.77 -0.29
N ASN A 99 32.82 -22.85 0.37
CA ASN A 99 33.08 -22.88 1.81
C ASN A 99 31.94 -22.26 2.67
N GLY A 100 30.76 -22.01 2.09
CA GLY A 100 29.61 -21.44 2.81
C GLY A 100 29.67 -19.93 3.05
N SER A 101 30.81 -19.26 2.84
CA SER A 101 30.90 -17.80 3.00
C SER A 101 30.16 -17.04 1.89
N LEU A 102 29.67 -15.83 2.21
CA LEU A 102 28.97 -14.98 1.24
C LEU A 102 29.89 -14.65 0.05
N SER A 103 29.39 -14.80 -1.18
CA SER A 103 30.13 -14.41 -2.38
C SER A 103 30.00 -12.91 -2.62
N ALA A 104 30.91 -12.31 -3.41
CA ALA A 104 30.78 -10.90 -3.81
C ALA A 104 29.45 -10.61 -4.53
N ARG A 105 28.95 -11.60 -5.29
CA ARG A 105 27.63 -11.53 -5.94
C ARG A 105 26.49 -11.59 -4.93
N GLY A 106 26.60 -12.46 -3.92
CA GLY A 106 25.67 -12.53 -2.81
C GLY A 106 25.59 -11.21 -2.05
N ALA A 107 26.75 -10.64 -1.69
CA ALA A 107 26.84 -9.33 -1.03
C ALA A 107 26.19 -8.22 -1.87
N LYS A 108 26.47 -8.18 -3.18
CA LYS A 108 25.84 -7.21 -4.10
C LYS A 108 24.32 -7.37 -4.15
N ARG A 109 23.81 -8.61 -4.26
CA ARG A 109 22.36 -8.89 -4.26
C ARG A 109 21.72 -8.43 -2.95
N LEU A 110 22.32 -8.76 -1.81
CA LEU A 110 21.82 -8.39 -0.49
C LEU A 110 21.74 -6.87 -0.34
N GLY A 111 22.81 -6.14 -0.71
CA GLY A 111 22.84 -4.66 -0.65
C GLY A 111 21.85 -3.98 -1.60
N SER A 112 21.53 -4.62 -2.73
CA SER A 112 20.50 -4.12 -3.65
C SER A 112 19.07 -4.42 -3.22
N LYS A 113 18.86 -5.28 -2.21
CA LYS A 113 17.53 -5.70 -1.81
C LYS A 113 16.76 -4.52 -1.21
N ARG A 114 15.48 -4.45 -1.57
CA ARG A 114 14.54 -3.45 -1.04
C ARG A 114 13.35 -4.17 -0.38
N ILE A 115 12.84 -3.59 0.69
CA ILE A 115 11.65 -4.05 1.40
C ILE A 115 10.42 -3.77 0.51
N LEU A 116 9.54 -4.77 0.39
CA LEU A 116 8.36 -4.75 -0.51
C LEU A 116 8.64 -4.52 -2.01
N ARG A 117 9.91 -4.49 -2.45
CA ARG A 117 10.31 -4.39 -3.85
C ARG A 117 11.25 -5.55 -4.20
N ASP A 118 10.67 -6.63 -4.73
CA ASP A 118 11.41 -7.73 -5.36
C ASP A 118 11.34 -7.57 -6.89
N SER A 119 10.17 -7.85 -7.47
CA SER A 119 9.86 -7.59 -8.89
C SER A 119 9.11 -6.27 -9.14
N GLY A 120 8.80 -5.53 -8.07
CA GLY A 120 7.94 -4.34 -8.14
C GLY A 120 6.46 -4.63 -8.35
N LEU A 121 6.03 -5.90 -8.42
CA LEU A 121 4.65 -6.27 -8.73
C LEU A 121 3.61 -5.69 -7.77
N LEU A 122 3.85 -5.75 -6.46
CA LEU A 122 2.92 -5.20 -5.46
C LEU A 122 2.71 -3.71 -5.68
N GLN A 123 3.80 -2.99 -5.84
CA GLN A 123 3.77 -1.56 -6.03
C GLN A 123 3.12 -1.19 -7.38
N GLY A 124 3.53 -1.89 -8.43
CA GLY A 124 3.01 -1.70 -9.79
C GLY A 124 1.55 -2.13 -9.96
N SER A 125 0.93 -2.77 -8.96
CA SER A 125 -0.50 -3.12 -8.94
C SER A 125 -1.34 -2.21 -8.06
N ILE A 126 -0.79 -1.12 -7.51
CA ILE A 126 -1.56 -0.13 -6.76
C ILE A 126 -2.30 0.78 -7.73
N ARG A 127 -3.61 0.93 -7.55
CA ARG A 127 -4.49 1.75 -8.40
C ARG A 127 -5.41 2.58 -7.52
N TYR A 128 -5.91 3.69 -8.07
CA TYR A 128 -7.06 4.38 -7.49
C TYR A 128 -8.27 4.24 -8.41
N GLN A 129 -9.46 4.39 -7.83
CA GLN A 129 -10.73 4.43 -8.55
C GLN A 129 -11.63 5.49 -7.92
N LEU A 130 -12.45 6.16 -8.74
CA LEU A 130 -13.51 7.02 -8.23
C LEU A 130 -14.72 6.15 -7.91
N GLU A 131 -15.35 6.40 -6.76
CA GLU A 131 -16.60 5.74 -6.38
C GLU A 131 -17.75 6.18 -7.30
N ALA A 132 -18.77 5.32 -7.43
CA ALA A 132 -19.97 5.65 -8.19
C ALA A 132 -20.60 6.96 -7.66
N GLY A 133 -21.01 7.85 -8.57
CA GLY A 133 -21.48 9.19 -8.20
C GLY A 133 -20.38 10.23 -8.02
N GLY A 134 -19.09 9.83 -8.07
CA GLY A 134 -17.96 10.76 -8.11
C GLY A 134 -17.81 11.59 -6.84
N ALA A 135 -18.23 11.06 -5.68
CA ALA A 135 -18.15 11.72 -4.38
C ALA A 135 -17.00 11.23 -3.49
N ALA A 136 -16.31 10.16 -3.91
CA ALA A 136 -15.18 9.61 -3.18
C ALA A 136 -14.13 9.01 -4.14
N VAL A 137 -12.91 8.84 -3.62
CA VAL A 137 -11.81 8.17 -4.29
C VAL A 137 -11.25 7.08 -3.38
N ALA A 138 -11.08 5.89 -3.94
CA ALA A 138 -10.52 4.72 -3.28
C ALA A 138 -9.13 4.43 -3.86
N ILE A 139 -8.20 3.99 -3.02
CA ILE A 139 -6.87 3.51 -3.43
C ILE A 139 -6.61 2.11 -2.88
N GLY A 140 -5.97 1.27 -3.68
CA GLY A 140 -5.92 -0.14 -3.38
C GLY A 140 -5.06 -1.01 -4.29
N THR A 141 -5.05 -2.31 -4.01
CA THR A 141 -4.41 -3.31 -4.87
C THR A 141 -5.17 -4.63 -4.85
N ASN A 142 -5.13 -5.38 -5.94
CA ASN A 142 -5.77 -6.69 -6.07
C ASN A 142 -4.88 -7.87 -5.62
N ARG A 143 -3.78 -7.59 -4.92
CA ARG A 143 -2.81 -8.61 -4.48
C ARG A 143 -3.13 -9.03 -3.05
N ILE A 144 -3.44 -10.31 -2.85
CA ILE A 144 -3.68 -10.92 -1.51
C ILE A 144 -2.50 -10.63 -0.57
N TYR A 145 -1.26 -10.84 -1.06
CA TYR A 145 -0.05 -10.53 -0.31
C TYR A 145 0.04 -9.03 0.07
N GLY A 146 -0.54 -8.12 -0.71
CA GLY A 146 -0.60 -6.70 -0.39
C GLY A 146 -1.33 -6.41 0.91
N ALA A 147 -2.46 -7.10 1.18
CA ALA A 147 -3.18 -6.98 2.45
C ALA A 147 -2.34 -7.49 3.62
N MET A 148 -1.71 -8.67 3.46
CA MET A 148 -0.80 -9.22 4.47
C MET A 148 0.38 -8.27 4.78
N GLN A 149 0.91 -7.56 3.78
CA GLN A 149 1.95 -6.56 4.03
C GLN A 149 1.41 -5.28 4.66
N GLN A 150 0.22 -4.84 4.26
CA GLN A 150 -0.38 -3.62 4.81
C GLN A 150 -0.66 -3.76 6.32
N PHE A 151 -1.17 -4.93 6.74
CA PHE A 151 -1.66 -5.13 8.10
C PHE A 151 -0.77 -6.04 8.96
N GLY A 152 0.10 -6.83 8.34
CA GLY A 152 0.81 -7.92 9.01
C GLY A 152 -0.07 -9.15 9.22
N GLY A 153 0.49 -10.16 9.85
CA GLY A 153 -0.22 -11.38 10.23
C GLY A 153 0.67 -12.32 11.03
N THR A 154 0.08 -13.08 11.96
CA THR A 154 0.80 -14.01 12.84
C THR A 154 0.56 -15.45 12.43
N ARG A 155 1.46 -16.36 12.80
CA ARG A 155 1.27 -17.81 12.61
C ARG A 155 0.05 -18.36 13.34
N ALA A 156 -0.33 -17.75 14.47
CA ALA A 156 -1.52 -18.15 15.22
C ALA A 156 -2.79 -17.94 14.39
N GLN A 157 -2.88 -16.82 13.68
CA GLN A 157 -4.01 -16.51 12.79
C GLN A 157 -3.89 -17.22 11.43
N TRP A 158 -2.66 -17.43 10.97
CA TRP A 158 -2.35 -17.98 9.65
C TRP A 158 -1.29 -19.08 9.73
N PRO A 159 -1.68 -20.33 10.05
CA PRO A 159 -0.73 -21.40 10.37
C PRO A 159 0.25 -21.77 9.25
N HIS A 160 -0.11 -21.49 7.99
CA HIS A 160 0.73 -21.73 6.81
C HIS A 160 1.87 -20.72 6.66
N LEU A 161 1.92 -19.65 7.47
CA LEU A 161 3.03 -18.73 7.47
C LEU A 161 4.28 -19.40 8.06
N TRP A 162 5.41 -19.19 7.40
CA TRP A 162 6.74 -19.58 7.88
C TRP A 162 7.24 -18.80 9.12
N GLY A 163 6.48 -17.80 9.57
CA GLY A 163 6.84 -16.87 10.65
C GLY A 163 5.90 -15.68 10.64
N ASP A 164 5.88 -14.92 11.73
CA ASP A 164 5.07 -13.71 11.82
C ASP A 164 5.53 -12.66 10.80
N ILE A 165 4.57 -12.00 10.18
CA ILE A 165 4.79 -10.96 9.19
C ILE A 165 4.43 -9.63 9.85
N PRO A 166 5.41 -8.73 10.08
CA PRO A 166 5.12 -7.40 10.60
C PRO A 166 4.38 -6.56 9.55
N ALA A 167 3.55 -5.64 10.04
CA ALA A 167 2.90 -4.66 9.18
C ALA A 167 3.94 -3.72 8.54
N ARG A 168 3.81 -3.53 7.24
CA ARG A 168 4.58 -2.60 6.42
C ARG A 168 3.61 -1.68 5.71
N ARG A 169 2.89 -0.88 6.50
CA ARG A 169 1.82 0.01 6.02
C ARG A 169 2.35 0.90 4.90
N PHE A 170 1.78 0.76 3.70
CA PHE A 170 2.13 1.56 2.53
C PHE A 170 0.96 2.43 2.04
N LEU A 171 -0.28 1.99 2.30
CA LEU A 171 -1.49 2.79 2.13
C LEU A 171 -1.83 3.54 3.43
N GLY A 172 -2.39 4.74 3.28
CA GLY A 172 -2.77 5.63 4.37
C GLY A 172 -2.40 7.08 4.08
N LEU A 173 -2.82 8.00 4.94
CA LEU A 173 -2.49 9.42 4.85
C LEU A 173 -1.46 9.83 5.89
N ALA A 174 -0.35 10.36 5.39
CA ALA A 174 0.58 11.17 6.16
C ALA A 174 -0.06 12.53 6.51
N ALA A 175 0.51 13.25 7.48
CA ALA A 175 0.10 14.64 7.75
C ALA A 175 0.24 15.52 6.50
N ALA A 176 1.34 15.39 5.76
CA ALA A 176 1.58 16.11 4.52
C ALA A 176 0.55 15.78 3.42
N ASP A 177 0.04 14.54 3.38
CA ASP A 177 -0.98 14.17 2.40
C ASP A 177 -2.29 14.88 2.66
N ARG A 178 -2.68 15.01 3.93
CA ARG A 178 -3.93 15.70 4.31
C ARG A 178 -3.89 17.15 3.86
N GLU A 179 -2.74 17.80 4.01
CA GLU A 179 -2.55 19.18 3.57
C GLU A 179 -2.57 19.33 2.05
N GLU A 180 -1.91 18.43 1.30
CA GLU A 180 -1.96 18.49 -0.16
C GLU A 180 -3.38 18.18 -0.68
N ILE A 181 -4.09 17.22 -0.11
CA ILE A 181 -5.49 16.95 -0.45
C ILE A 181 -6.35 18.21 -0.24
N ARG A 182 -6.18 18.88 0.90
CA ARG A 182 -6.88 20.14 1.18
C ARG A 182 -6.48 21.24 0.19
N ALA A 183 -5.24 21.28 -0.24
CA ALA A 183 -4.76 22.24 -1.24
C ALA A 183 -5.37 21.97 -2.63
N ILE A 184 -5.46 20.71 -3.05
CA ILE A 184 -6.13 20.29 -4.28
C ILE A 184 -7.60 20.73 -4.25
N LEU A 185 -8.33 20.42 -3.17
CA LEU A 185 -9.74 20.80 -3.03
C LEU A 185 -9.93 22.32 -3.10
N ARG A 186 -9.10 23.09 -2.39
CA ARG A 186 -9.12 24.56 -2.44
C ARG A 186 -8.82 25.11 -3.84
N ARG A 187 -7.86 24.51 -4.54
CA ARG A 187 -7.51 24.90 -5.92
C ARG A 187 -8.72 24.77 -6.84
N HIS A 188 -9.45 23.66 -6.76
CA HIS A 188 -10.67 23.44 -7.56
C HIS A 188 -11.82 24.36 -7.16
N LEU A 189 -11.96 24.69 -5.86
CA LEU A 189 -12.98 25.63 -5.38
C LEU A 189 -12.79 27.06 -5.91
N ASN A 190 -11.53 27.47 -6.13
CA ASN A 190 -11.15 28.82 -6.56
C ASN A 190 -11.02 28.96 -8.08
N ARG A 191 -10.97 27.84 -8.83
CA ARG A 191 -10.77 27.84 -10.29
C ARG A 191 -12.07 28.01 -11.09
N THR A 192 -13.20 28.05 -10.40
CA THR A 192 -14.52 28.23 -11.00
C THR A 192 -14.78 29.72 -11.23
N PRO A 193 -15.27 30.12 -12.42
CA PRO A 193 -15.62 31.51 -12.74
C PRO A 193 -16.72 32.05 -11.83
#